data_AF-A0A5C6M6I2-F1
#
_entry.id   AF-A0A5C6M6I2-F1
#
_cell.length_a   1.000
_cell.length_b   1.000
_cell.length_c   1.000
_cell.angle_alpha   90.00
_cell.angle_beta   90.00
_cell.angle_gamma   90.00
#
_symmetry.space_group_name_H-M   'P 1'
#
loop_
_entity.id
_entity.type
_entity.pdbx_description
1 polymer ?
#
loop_
_entity_poly.entity_id
_entity_poly.type
_entity_poly.pdbx_seq_one_letter_code
_entity_poly.pdbx_strand_id
1 'polypeptide(L)'
;MDDEKLESEVTRLINDLELDNNEKNIKKVSGLLEDAIIIVLDFCNRDDNQMVGPLYQYARKLAVISYNLEGSEGETSRSEGGVSQSFSDDIPLSIKNSLKRYRLGKVVSWYATEK
;
A
#
# COMPACT_ATOMS: atom_id res chain seq x y z
N MET A 1 9.77 3.19 12.99
CA MET A 1 8.31 2.93 12.91
C MET A 1 7.77 3.01 14.33
N ASP A 2 6.65 3.70 14.57
CA ASP A 2 6.05 3.67 15.92
C ASP A 2 5.34 2.33 16.08
N ASP A 3 5.93 1.38 16.81
CA ASP A 3 5.41 0.01 16.95
C ASP A 3 3.96 -0.01 17.44
N GLU A 4 3.57 0.93 18.31
CA GLU A 4 2.18 1.10 18.77
C GLU A 4 1.19 1.41 17.63
N LYS A 5 1.60 2.20 16.64
CA LYS A 5 0.73 2.49 15.48
C LYS A 5 0.59 1.28 14.59
N LEU A 6 1.67 0.52 14.38
CA LEU A 6 1.65 -0.68 13.57
C LEU A 6 0.62 -1.68 14.12
N GLU A 7 0.66 -1.96 15.42
CA GLU A 7 -0.29 -2.86 16.10
C GLU A 7 -1.75 -2.40 15.96
N SER A 8 -1.99 -1.09 16.08
CA SER A 8 -3.34 -0.52 15.90
C SER A 8 -3.87 -0.71 14.47
N GLU A 9 -2.97 -0.65 13.48
CA GLU A 9 -3.32 -0.80 12.07
C GLU A 9 -3.48 -2.25 11.66
N VAL A 10 -2.70 -3.17 12.25
CA VAL A 10 -2.90 -4.63 12.11
C VAL A 10 -4.28 -5.03 12.63
N THR A 11 -4.66 -4.54 13.81
CA THR A 11 -5.99 -4.81 14.39
C THR A 11 -7.12 -4.33 13.48
N ARG A 12 -6.97 -3.13 12.89
CA ARG A 12 -7.93 -2.62 11.90
C ARG A 12 -8.00 -3.48 10.65
N LEU A 13 -6.85 -3.88 10.11
CA LEU A 13 -6.78 -4.69 8.90
C LEU A 13 -7.39 -6.08 9.08
N ILE A 14 -7.25 -6.70 10.27
CA ILE A 14 -7.92 -7.95 10.61
C ILE A 14 -9.45 -7.79 10.56
N ASN A 15 -9.98 -6.69 11.10
CA ASN A 15 -11.41 -6.38 11.03
C ASN A 15 -11.86 -6.12 9.58
N ASP A 16 -11.06 -5.40 8.79
CA ASP A 16 -11.35 -5.11 7.37
C ASP A 16 -11.41 -6.39 6.52
N LEU A 17 -10.64 -7.42 6.90
CA LEU A 17 -10.59 -8.73 6.21
C LEU A 17 -11.54 -9.78 6.84
N GLU A 18 -12.28 -9.42 7.89
CA GLU A 18 -13.16 -10.33 8.64
C GLU A 18 -12.47 -11.62 9.10
N LEU A 19 -11.19 -11.53 9.48
CA LEU A 19 -10.40 -12.67 9.93
C LEU A 19 -10.46 -12.86 11.44
N ASP A 20 -10.33 -14.11 11.89
CA ASP A 20 -10.15 -14.40 13.31
C ASP A 20 -8.81 -13.89 13.83
N ASN A 21 -8.80 -13.41 15.08
CA ASN A 21 -7.60 -12.98 15.82
C ASN A 21 -6.70 -14.15 16.25
N ASN A 22 -6.30 -14.98 15.29
CA ASN A 22 -5.38 -16.09 15.50
C ASN A 22 -3.93 -15.63 15.24
N GLU A 23 -2.96 -16.16 15.98
CA GLU A 23 -1.53 -15.80 15.82
C GLU A 23 -1.04 -15.93 14.37
N LYS A 24 -1.54 -16.94 13.64
CA LYS A 24 -1.20 -17.15 12.22
C LYS A 24 -1.70 -16.01 11.33
N ASN A 25 -2.92 -15.55 11.56
CA ASN A 25 -3.53 -14.47 10.78
C ASN A 25 -2.85 -13.14 11.10
N ILE A 26 -2.56 -12.88 12.39
CA ILE A 26 -1.84 -11.68 12.82
C ILE A 26 -0.49 -11.59 12.12
N LYS A 27 0.32 -12.66 12.12
CA LYS A 27 1.62 -12.70 11.44
C LYS A 27 1.52 -12.52 9.93
N LYS A 28 0.48 -13.09 9.30
CA LYS A 28 0.27 -12.93 7.86
C LYS A 28 -0.09 -11.49 7.51
N VAL A 29 -1.03 -10.92 8.26
CA VAL A 29 -1.51 -9.55 8.07
C VAL A 29 -0.43 -8.52 8.38
N SER A 30 0.40 -8.75 9.41
CA SER A 30 1.51 -7.86 9.73
C SER A 30 2.54 -7.81 8.59
N GLY A 31 2.93 -8.97 8.04
CA GLY A 31 3.85 -9.01 6.90
C GLY A 31 3.30 -8.29 5.66
N LEU A 32 2.03 -8.55 5.32
CA LEU A 32 1.37 -7.86 4.20
C LEU A 32 1.30 -6.35 4.39
N LEU A 33 1.09 -5.90 5.63
CA LEU A 33 1.05 -4.48 5.96
C LEU A 33 2.46 -3.85 5.85
N GLU A 34 3.49 -4.52 6.34
CA GLU A 34 4.89 -4.07 6.22
C GLU A 34 5.31 -3.91 4.76
N ASP A 35 5.05 -4.92 3.93
CA ASP A 35 5.32 -4.90 2.49
C ASP A 35 4.56 -3.75 1.80
N ALA A 36 3.27 -3.58 2.13
CA ALA A 36 2.47 -2.49 1.59
C ALA A 36 2.98 -1.11 2.00
N ILE A 37 3.55 -0.97 3.21
CA ILE A 37 4.12 0.30 3.67
C ILE A 37 5.40 0.63 2.90
N ILE A 38 6.27 -0.35 2.67
CA ILE A 38 7.49 -0.18 1.87
C ILE A 38 7.13 0.31 0.46
N ILE A 39 6.15 -0.32 -0.19
CA ILE A 39 5.66 0.08 -1.52
C ILE A 39 5.14 1.52 -1.53
N VAL A 40 4.36 1.91 -0.51
CA VAL A 40 3.79 3.26 -0.39
C VAL A 40 4.89 4.31 -0.18
N LEU A 41 5.89 4.01 0.64
CA LEU A 41 7.01 4.91 0.93
C LEU A 41 7.92 5.09 -0.29
N ASP A 42 8.25 4.00 -0.99
CA ASP A 42 9.00 4.01 -2.24
C ASP A 42 8.30 4.89 -3.29
N PHE A 43 6.99 4.69 -3.48
CA PHE A 43 6.21 5.52 -4.39
C PHE A 43 6.21 7.02 -4.02
N CYS A 44 6.15 7.32 -2.72
CA CYS A 44 6.18 8.70 -2.20
C CYS A 44 7.60 9.29 -2.15
N ASN A 45 8.62 8.48 -2.42
CA ASN A 45 10.03 8.86 -2.33
C ASN A 45 10.41 9.38 -0.93
N ARG A 46 9.92 8.68 0.11
CA ARG A 46 10.11 9.00 1.53
C ARG A 46 10.91 7.89 2.22
N ASP A 47 11.65 8.25 3.26
CA ASP A 47 12.35 7.27 4.12
C ASP A 47 11.37 6.63 5.14
N ASP A 48 11.75 5.48 5.70
CA ASP A 48 10.96 4.68 6.65
C ASP A 48 10.48 5.46 7.89
N ASN A 49 11.21 6.51 8.27
CA ASN A 49 10.88 7.36 9.41
C ASN A 49 9.92 8.52 9.07
N GLN A 50 9.50 8.68 7.81
CA GLN A 50 8.64 9.78 7.35
C GLN A 50 7.21 9.34 7.03
N MET A 51 6.76 8.25 7.64
CA MET A 51 5.40 7.75 7.49
C MET A 51 4.39 8.70 8.16
N VAL A 52 3.47 9.24 7.36
CA VAL A 52 2.42 10.17 7.83
C VAL A 52 1.14 9.38 8.09
N GLY A 53 0.35 9.77 9.09
CA GLY A 53 -0.92 9.10 9.45
C GLY A 53 -1.83 8.69 8.26
N PRO A 54 -2.10 9.57 7.28
CA PRO A 54 -2.93 9.21 6.13
C PRO A 54 -2.33 8.13 5.21
N LEU A 55 -0.99 7.94 5.20
CA LEU A 55 -0.33 6.92 4.38
C LEU A 55 -0.68 5.50 4.83
N TYR A 56 -0.92 5.29 6.13
CA TYR A 56 -1.36 4.00 6.67
C TYR A 56 -2.70 3.54 6.07
N GLN A 57 -3.60 4.48 5.77
CA GLN A 57 -4.87 4.14 5.11
C GLN A 57 -4.65 3.58 3.70
N TYR A 58 -3.67 4.08 2.95
CA TYR A 58 -3.36 3.57 1.62
C TYR A 58 -2.61 2.23 1.71
N ALA A 59 -1.72 2.08 2.68
CA ALA A 59 -1.04 0.81 2.94
C ALA A 59 -2.04 -0.31 3.29
N ARG A 60 -3.03 -0.05 4.16
CA ARG A 60 -4.09 -1.03 4.45
C ARG A 60 -4.87 -1.43 3.21
N LYS A 61 -5.26 -0.45 2.38
CA LYS A 61 -5.97 -0.74 1.13
C LYS A 61 -5.15 -1.60 0.18
N LEU A 62 -3.83 -1.36 0.10
CA LEU A 62 -2.93 -2.21 -0.67
C LEU A 62 -2.82 -3.61 -0.06
N ALA A 63 -2.68 -3.73 1.26
CA ALA A 63 -2.61 -5.02 1.93
C ALA A 63 -3.88 -5.88 1.70
N VAL A 64 -5.08 -5.27 1.69
CA VAL A 64 -6.32 -5.97 1.32
C VAL A 64 -6.27 -6.49 -0.12
N ILE A 65 -5.74 -5.68 -1.05
CA ILE A 65 -5.63 -6.08 -2.46
C ILE A 65 -4.61 -7.20 -2.62
N SER A 66 -3.44 -7.08 -1.99
CA SER A 66 -2.41 -8.13 -1.98
C SER A 66 -2.95 -9.44 -1.40
N TYR A 67 -3.70 -9.38 -0.29
CA TYR A 67 -4.34 -10.56 0.29
C TYR A 67 -5.31 -11.24 -0.68
N ASN A 68 -6.11 -10.46 -1.40
CA ASN A 68 -7.05 -10.99 -2.40
C ASN A 68 -6.33 -11.58 -3.62
N LEU A 69 -5.19 -11.00 -4.01
CA LEU A 69 -4.37 -11.45 -5.15
C LEU A 69 -3.67 -12.79 -4.87
N GLU A 70 -3.22 -13.04 -3.64
CA GLU A 70 -2.68 -14.36 -3.24
C GLU A 70 -3.70 -15.50 -3.45
N GLY A 71 -5.01 -15.20 -3.47
CA GLY A 71 -6.04 -16.18 -3.81
C GLY A 71 -6.22 -16.45 -5.30
N SER A 72 -5.57 -15.66 -6.17
CA SER A 72 -5.79 -15.63 -7.62
C SER A 72 -4.48 -15.83 -8.42
N GLU A 73 -3.47 -16.43 -7.78
CA GLU A 73 -2.16 -16.76 -8.35
C GLU A 73 -2.30 -17.52 -9.69
N GLY A 74 -2.16 -16.81 -10.81
CA GLY A 74 -2.22 -17.38 -12.16
C GLY A 74 -3.17 -16.67 -13.13
N GLU A 75 -3.99 -15.74 -12.65
CA GLU A 75 -4.96 -15.01 -13.47
C GLU A 75 -4.54 -13.54 -13.61
N THR A 76 -3.82 -13.19 -14.67
CA THR A 76 -3.47 -11.77 -14.95
C THR A 76 -4.69 -10.96 -15.41
N SER A 77 -5.66 -11.65 -16.02
CA SER A 77 -6.93 -11.06 -16.44
C SER A 77 -7.99 -12.13 -16.54
N ARG A 78 -9.16 -11.86 -15.99
CA ARG A 78 -10.34 -12.71 -16.15
C ARG A 78 -11.43 -11.91 -16.86
N SER A 79 -12.01 -12.50 -17.90
CA SER A 79 -13.15 -11.94 -18.63
C SER A 79 -14.30 -12.94 -18.55
N GLU A 80 -15.26 -12.66 -17.67
CA GLU A 80 -16.48 -13.44 -17.53
C GLU A 80 -17.69 -12.55 -17.82
N GLY A 81 -18.59 -13.00 -18.69
CA GLY A 81 -19.90 -12.37 -18.88
C GLY A 81 -19.89 -10.89 -19.31
N GLY A 82 -18.82 -10.41 -19.96
CA GLY A 82 -18.69 -9.01 -20.39
C GLY A 82 -18.05 -8.07 -19.36
N VAL A 83 -17.60 -8.58 -18.21
CA VAL A 83 -16.84 -7.81 -17.21
C VAL A 83 -15.37 -8.23 -17.30
N SER A 84 -14.49 -7.28 -17.65
CA SER A 84 -13.04 -7.46 -17.66
C SER A 84 -12.45 -7.01 -16.33
N GLN A 85 -11.82 -7.92 -15.58
CA GLN A 85 -10.98 -7.56 -14.44
C GLN A 85 -9.51 -7.78 -14.78
N SER A 86 -8.69 -6.76 -14.52
CA SER A 86 -7.24 -6.80 -14.71
C SER A 86 -6.58 -6.81 -13.33
N PHE A 87 -5.81 -7.86 -13.06
CA PHE A 87 -5.07 -8.03 -11.83
C PHE A 87 -3.62 -7.62 -12.12
N SER A 88 -3.28 -6.38 -11.81
CA SER A 88 -1.92 -5.84 -11.98
C SER A 88 -1.19 -5.82 -10.65
N ASP A 89 0.09 -6.22 -10.65
CA ASP A 89 0.96 -6.18 -9.47
C ASP A 89 1.37 -4.75 -9.04
N ASP A 90 1.01 -3.71 -9.82
CA ASP A 90 1.28 -2.31 -9.48
C ASP A 90 0.16 -1.70 -8.63
N ILE A 91 0.48 -0.59 -7.96
CA ILE A 91 -0.48 0.20 -7.18
C ILE A 91 -1.67 0.60 -8.07
N PRO A 92 -2.92 0.26 -7.70
CA PRO A 92 -4.11 0.60 -8.46
C PRO A 92 -4.21 2.11 -8.71
N LEU A 93 -4.68 2.49 -9.91
CA LEU A 93 -4.69 3.89 -10.36
C LEU A 93 -5.44 4.84 -9.41
N SER A 94 -6.52 4.37 -8.77
CA SER A 94 -7.30 5.12 -7.79
C SER A 94 -6.46 5.51 -6.55
N ILE A 95 -5.70 4.55 -6.02
CA ILE A 95 -4.80 4.72 -4.89
C ILE A 95 -3.59 5.57 -5.32
N LYS A 96 -3.01 5.28 -6.49
CA LYS A 96 -1.88 5.99 -7.07
C LYS A 96 -2.16 7.49 -7.24
N ASN A 97 -3.34 7.85 -7.76
CA ASN A 97 -3.75 9.25 -7.89
C ASN A 97 -3.88 9.96 -6.54
N SER A 98 -4.34 9.25 -5.52
CA SER A 98 -4.44 9.80 -4.17
C SER A 98 -3.07 9.94 -3.51
N LEU A 99 -2.14 9.02 -3.76
CA LEU A 99 -0.77 9.04 -3.22
C LEU A 99 0.12 10.13 -3.82
N LYS A 100 -0.12 10.53 -5.09
CA LYS A 100 0.68 11.57 -5.77
C LYS A 100 0.85 12.86 -4.95
N ARG A 101 -0.16 13.23 -4.15
CA ARG A 101 -0.12 14.44 -3.30
C ARG A 101 0.92 14.37 -2.17
N TYR A 102 1.31 13.16 -1.77
CA TYR A 102 2.25 12.93 -0.67
C TYR A 102 3.70 12.73 -1.15
N ARG A 103 3.91 12.69 -2.48
CA ARG A 103 5.21 12.48 -3.10
C ARG A 103 6.13 13.67 -2.89
N LEU A 104 7.36 13.43 -2.43
CA LEU A 104 8.39 14.45 -2.33
C LEU A 104 8.95 14.75 -3.72
N GLY A 105 8.79 15.99 -4.18
CA GLY A 105 9.39 16.47 -5.42
C GLY A 105 10.88 16.71 -5.23
N LYS A 106 11.71 16.28 -6.18
CA LYS A 106 13.13 16.65 -6.21
C LYS A 106 13.25 18.14 -6.56
N VAL A 107 13.77 18.94 -5.65
CA VAL A 107 14.12 20.34 -5.96
C VAL A 107 15.40 20.32 -6.80
N VAL A 108 15.32 20.73 -8.06
CA VAL A 108 16.49 21.00 -8.88
C VAL A 108 16.86 22.47 -8.72
N SER A 109 18.06 22.76 -8.22
CA SER A 109 18.57 24.12 -8.20
C SER A 109 18.95 24.49 -9.64
N TRP A 110 18.07 25.20 -10.32
CA TRP A 110 18.47 25.93 -11.52
C TRP A 110 19.42 27.02 -11.05
N TYR A 111 20.72 26.84 -11.31
CA TYR A 111 21.64 27.97 -11.30
C TYR A 111 21.13 28.93 -12.37
N ALA A 112 20.44 30.00 -11.94
CA ALA A 112 20.24 31.15 -12.78
C ALA A 112 21.66 31.64 -13.13
N THR A 113 22.05 31.50 -14.39
CA THR A 113 23.29 32.07 -14.87
C THR A 113 23.16 33.57 -14.69
N GLU A 114 23.95 34.13 -13.76
CA GLU A 114 24.04 35.58 -13.59
C GLU A 114 24.43 36.19 -14.93
N LYS A 115 23.66 37.18 -15.37
CA LYS A 115 23.77 37.83 -16.68
C LYS A 115 24.69 39.05 -16.59
#